data_AF-A0A9E8SES8-F1
#
_entry.id   AF-A0A9E8SES8-F1
#
_cell.length_a   1.000
_cell.length_b   1.000
_cell.length_c   1.000
_cell.angle_alpha   90.00
_cell.angle_beta   90.00
_cell.angle_gamma   90.00
#
_symmetry.space_group_name_H-M   'P 1'
#
loop_
_entity.id
_entity.type
_entity.pdbx_description
1 polymer ?
#
loop_
_entity_poly.entity_id
_entity_poly.type
_entity_poly.pdbx_seq_one_letter_code
_entity_poly.pdbx_strand_id
1 'polypeptide(L)'
;MSLRESVWQYGDMVTPIQRGDTGYLFPKENTFGILFNVISPLEKERITSKYHIKDMGIYNLNQASQGSKQYNERLLNTFYILTKK
;
A
#
# COMPACT_ATOMS: atom_id res chain seq x y z
N MET A 1 7.86 -21.63 36.80
CA MET A 1 6.87 -21.68 35.71
C MET A 1 7.14 -20.47 34.82
N SER A 2 7.75 -20.64 33.65
CA SER A 2 8.07 -19.51 32.74
C SER A 2 6.90 -19.34 31.79
N LEU A 3 6.17 -18.23 31.89
CA LEU A 3 5.20 -17.84 30.87
C LEU A 3 6.00 -17.49 29.60
N ARG A 4 5.69 -18.17 28.50
CA ARG A 4 6.14 -17.76 27.16
C ARG A 4 5.36 -16.50 26.81
N GLU A 5 5.97 -15.34 27.00
CA GLU A 5 5.44 -14.08 26.51
C GLU A 5 5.89 -13.88 25.06
N SER A 6 5.36 -14.70 24.16
CA SER A 6 5.51 -14.47 22.73
C SER A 6 4.67 -13.25 22.35
N VAL A 7 5.28 -12.07 22.30
CA VAL A 7 4.63 -10.84 21.82
C VAL A 7 4.68 -10.84 20.29
N TRP A 8 3.52 -10.92 19.64
CA TRP A 8 3.39 -10.65 18.21
C TRP A 8 3.00 -9.18 18.04
N GLN A 9 3.94 -8.33 17.64
CA GLN A 9 3.63 -6.97 17.20
C GLN A 9 3.14 -7.03 15.75
N TYR A 10 1.82 -7.08 15.59
CA TYR A 10 1.13 -7.01 14.31
C TYR A 10 0.53 -5.60 14.16
N GLY A 11 0.83 -4.93 13.04
CA GLY A 11 0.17 -3.69 12.67
C GLY A 11 0.78 -2.41 13.25
N ASP A 12 1.91 -1.98 12.69
CA ASP A 12 2.03 -0.53 12.50
C ASP A 12 0.98 -0.11 11.49
N MET A 13 0.35 1.05 11.74
CA MET A 13 -0.67 1.58 10.85
C MET A 13 -0.03 1.86 9.49
N VAL A 14 -0.62 1.32 8.41
CA VAL A 14 -0.20 1.70 7.05
C VAL A 14 -0.40 3.21 6.93
N THR A 15 0.70 3.95 6.90
CA THR A 15 0.65 5.41 6.85
C THR A 15 0.02 5.84 5.52
N PRO A 16 -1.04 6.66 5.54
CA PRO A 16 -1.62 7.18 4.31
C PRO A 16 -0.56 8.00 3.57
N ILE A 17 -0.46 7.80 2.26
CA ILE A 17 0.46 8.59 1.46
C ILE A 17 -0.04 10.03 1.39
N GLN A 18 0.82 10.98 1.74
CA GLN A 18 0.48 12.40 1.65
C GLN A 18 0.47 12.85 0.19
N ARG A 19 -0.42 13.79 -0.14
CA ARG A 19 -0.50 14.43 -1.45
C ARG A 19 -0.20 15.92 -1.26
N GLY A 20 0.81 16.41 -1.97
CA GLY A 20 1.09 17.84 -2.11
C GLY A 20 0.60 18.38 -3.46
N ASP A 21 0.91 19.64 -3.75
CA ASP A 21 0.42 20.35 -4.94
C ASP A 21 0.80 19.68 -6.26
N THR A 22 1.93 18.96 -6.29
CA THR A 22 2.48 18.34 -7.50
C THR A 22 2.29 16.82 -7.57
N GLY A 23 1.68 16.20 -6.55
CA GLY A 23 1.41 14.76 -6.51
C GLY A 23 1.74 14.12 -5.16
N TYR A 24 2.02 12.82 -5.19
CA TYR A 24 2.34 12.03 -3.99
C TYR A 24 3.70 12.40 -3.40
N LEU A 25 3.72 12.59 -2.07
CA LEU A 25 4.93 12.76 -1.29
C LEU A 25 5.41 11.37 -0.85
N PHE A 26 6.28 10.77 -1.65
CA PHE A 26 6.85 9.46 -1.38
C PHE A 26 7.93 9.50 -0.29
N PRO A 27 8.17 8.38 0.40
CA PRO A 27 9.25 8.24 1.38
C PRO A 27 10.64 8.56 0.79
N LYS A 28 11.60 8.91 1.64
CA LYS A 28 12.97 9.28 1.23
C LYS A 28 13.82 8.05 0.87
N GLU A 29 13.41 6.89 1.32
CA GLU A 29 14.02 5.58 1.11
C GLU A 29 14.16 5.28 -0.39
N ASN A 30 15.17 4.47 -0.74
CA ASN A 30 15.41 4.11 -2.12
C ASN A 30 14.37 3.13 -2.67
N THR A 31 13.86 2.26 -1.80
CA THR A 31 12.87 1.25 -2.10
C THR A 31 11.80 1.24 -1.01
N PHE A 32 10.53 1.21 -1.42
CA PHE A 32 9.40 1.14 -0.48
C PHE A 32 8.20 0.44 -1.10
N GLY A 33 7.33 -0.09 -0.25
CA GLY A 33 6.06 -0.69 -0.62
C GLY A 33 4.93 0.34 -0.62
N ILE A 34 3.98 0.21 -1.53
CA ILE A 34 2.77 1.04 -1.57
C ILE A 34 1.55 0.25 -2.01
N LEU A 35 0.40 0.58 -1.44
CA LEU A 35 -0.91 0.04 -1.80
C LEU A 35 -1.69 1.12 -2.53
N PHE A 36 -2.21 0.78 -3.71
CA PHE A 36 -3.11 1.65 -4.46
C PHE A 36 -4.40 0.91 -4.79
N ASN A 37 -5.55 1.50 -4.47
CA ASN A 37 -6.84 0.99 -4.91
C ASN A 37 -7.06 1.25 -6.41
N VAL A 38 -6.79 2.48 -6.86
CA VAL A 38 -6.82 2.87 -8.27
C VAL A 38 -5.68 3.87 -8.52
N ILE A 39 -4.93 3.68 -9.60
CA ILE A 39 -3.93 4.64 -10.09
C ILE A 39 -4.41 5.18 -11.43
N SER A 40 -4.57 6.49 -11.55
CA SER A 40 -4.90 7.09 -12.85
C SER A 40 -3.72 6.96 -13.84
N PRO A 41 -3.96 6.97 -15.16
CA PRO A 41 -2.88 6.91 -16.16
C PRO A 41 -1.81 7.99 -15.96
N LEU A 42 -2.22 9.23 -15.64
CA LEU A 42 -1.33 10.36 -15.38
C LEU A 42 -0.46 10.14 -14.13
N GLU A 43 -1.04 9.60 -13.05
CA GLU A 43 -0.27 9.26 -11.85
C GLU A 43 0.71 8.13 -12.15
N LYS A 44 0.26 7.10 -12.88
CA LYS A 44 1.12 5.98 -13.27
C LYS A 44 2.33 6.47 -14.06
N GLU A 45 2.13 7.35 -15.04
CA GLU A 45 3.22 7.98 -15.81
C GLU A 45 4.16 8.80 -14.92
N ARG A 46 3.63 9.62 -14.02
CA ARG A 46 4.44 10.40 -13.06
C ARG A 46 5.27 9.50 -12.15
N ILE A 47 4.74 8.36 -11.73
CA ILE A 47 5.47 7.40 -10.88
C ILE A 47 6.52 6.67 -11.72
N THR A 48 6.16 6.11 -12.87
CA THR A 48 7.10 5.34 -13.72
C THR A 48 8.21 6.20 -14.33
N SER A 49 8.04 7.51 -14.44
CA SER A 49 9.13 8.40 -14.85
C SER A 49 10.27 8.45 -13.83
N LYS A 50 9.97 8.34 -12.53
CA LYS A 50 10.93 8.48 -11.41
C LYS A 50 11.32 7.15 -10.74
N TYR A 51 10.51 6.12 -10.89
CA TYR A 51 10.66 4.85 -10.19
C TYR A 51 10.55 3.66 -11.14
N HIS A 52 11.30 2.60 -10.85
CA HIS A 52 10.96 1.24 -11.27
C HIS A 52 9.82 0.73 -10.41
N ILE A 53 8.79 0.15 -11.03
CA ILE A 53 7.60 -0.39 -10.34
C ILE A 53 7.56 -1.90 -10.54
N LYS A 54 7.42 -2.64 -9.44
CA LYS A 54 7.14 -4.08 -9.45
C LYS A 54 5.76 -4.34 -8.87
N ASP A 55 4.88 -4.96 -9.65
CA ASP A 55 3.57 -5.44 -9.20
C ASP A 55 3.75 -6.71 -8.35
N MET A 56 3.15 -6.72 -7.17
CA MET A 56 3.20 -7.83 -6.21
C MET A 56 1.84 -8.51 -6.04
N GLY A 57 0.79 -8.04 -6.71
CA GLY A 57 -0.55 -8.59 -6.69
C GLY A 57 -1.57 -7.78 -5.88
N ILE A 58 -2.80 -8.28 -5.86
CA ILE A 58 -3.94 -7.66 -5.19
C ILE A 58 -4.01 -8.13 -3.74
N TYR A 59 -4.12 -7.18 -2.82
CA TYR A 59 -4.32 -7.37 -1.40
C TYR A 59 -5.69 -6.87 -0.99
N ASN A 60 -6.46 -7.74 -0.34
CA ASN A 60 -7.76 -7.41 0.19
C ASN A 60 -7.63 -6.95 1.65
N LEU A 61 -7.88 -5.66 1.90
CA LEU A 61 -7.84 -5.08 3.24
C LEU A 61 -9.20 -5.15 3.95
N ASN A 62 -10.22 -5.76 3.33
CA ASN A 62 -11.50 -5.99 4.01
C ASN A 62 -11.32 -6.95 5.18
N GLN A 63 -11.87 -6.58 6.33
CA GLN A 63 -12.11 -7.53 7.43
C GLN A 63 -13.41 -8.30 7.24
N ALA A 64 -14.35 -7.74 6.46
CA ALA A 64 -15.60 -8.37 6.13
C ALA A 64 -15.45 -9.35 4.97
N SER A 65 -16.22 -10.44 4.97
CA SER A 65 -16.25 -11.40 3.87
C SER A 65 -16.91 -10.82 2.61
N GLN A 66 -16.47 -11.29 1.45
CA GLN A 66 -17.04 -10.93 0.15
C GLN A 66 -18.52 -11.32 0.10
N GLY A 67 -19.37 -10.40 -0.38
CA GLY A 67 -20.84 -10.56 -0.43
C GLY A 67 -21.59 -10.04 0.80
N SER A 68 -20.89 -9.68 1.89
CA SER A 68 -21.51 -8.98 3.02
C SER A 68 -21.80 -7.51 2.67
N LYS A 69 -22.80 -6.90 3.34
CA LYS A 69 -23.10 -5.47 3.21
C LYS A 69 -21.95 -4.55 3.68
N GLN A 70 -21.04 -5.08 4.50
CA GLN A 70 -19.89 -4.37 5.05
C GLN A 70 -18.65 -4.48 4.17
N TYR A 71 -18.69 -5.32 3.12
CA TYR A 71 -17.61 -5.46 2.17
C TYR A 71 -17.47 -4.19 1.33
N ASN A 72 -16.24 -3.72 1.17
CA ASN A 72 -15.92 -2.51 0.41
C ASN A 72 -14.86 -2.81 -0.66
N GLU A 73 -15.26 -2.71 -1.93
CA GLU A 73 -14.35 -2.89 -3.06
C GLU A 73 -13.20 -1.87 -3.08
N ARG A 74 -13.36 -0.71 -2.44
CA ARG A 74 -12.29 0.30 -2.29
C ARG A 74 -11.13 -0.18 -1.40
N LEU A 75 -11.31 -1.28 -0.68
CA LEU A 75 -10.26 -1.90 0.14
C LEU A 75 -9.48 -3.00 -0.61
N LEU A 76 -9.81 -3.27 -1.87
CA LEU A 76 -8.96 -4.06 -2.76
C LEU A 76 -7.84 -3.18 -3.31
N ASN A 77 -6.59 -3.47 -2.99
CA ASN A 77 -5.46 -2.65 -3.37
C ASN A 77 -4.45 -3.48 -4.15
N THR A 78 -3.88 -2.94 -5.21
CA THR A 78 -2.67 -3.53 -5.79
C THR A 78 -1.46 -3.08 -4.98
N PHE A 79 -0.66 -4.06 -4.55
CA PHE A 79 0.59 -3.83 -3.85
C PHE A 79 1.73 -3.70 -4.84
N TYR A 80 2.50 -2.61 -4.73
CA TYR A 80 3.67 -2.36 -5.55
C TYR A 80 4.90 -2.16 -4.70
N ILE A 81 6.05 -2.59 -5.22
CA ILE A 81 7.36 -2.17 -4.73
C ILE A 81 7.91 -1.14 -5.72
N LEU A 82 8.23 0.05 -5.21
CA LEU A 82 8.84 1.13 -5.98
C LEU A 82 10.31 1.22 -5.61
N THR A 83 11.18 1.33 -6.62
CA THR A 83 12.63 1.57 -6.46
C THR A 83 13.00 2.79 -7.28
N LYS A 84 13.71 3.77 -6.71
CA LYS A 84 14.16 4.96 -7.45
C LYS A 84 15.06 4.56 -8.62
N LYS A 85 14.97 5.31 -9.72
CA LYS A 85 15.88 5.19 -10.87
C LYS A 85 17.21 5.89 -10.62
#